data_AF-A0A7W1LZL6-F1
#
_entry.id   AF-A0A7W1LZL6-F1
#
_cell.length_a   1.000
_cell.length_b   1.000
_cell.length_c   1.000
_cell.angle_alpha   90.00
_cell.angle_beta   90.00
_cell.angle_gamma   90.00
#
_symmetry.space_group_name_H-M   'P 1'
#
loop_
_entity.id
_entity.type
_entity.pdbx_description
1 polymer ?
#
loop_
_entity_poly.entity_id
_entity_poly.type
_entity_poly.pdbx_seq_one_letter_code
_entity_poly.pdbx_strand_id
1 'polypeptide(L)'
;DGEQEVIGVIYNSLLANPDYGNYGPRLSPAADLSVLSPDYLNEQGVLIGILLLGWRELGAGGVSAVTHHAVPRRVIPVNQDIYHLSDEETQKFHTDADGHVQLHYYSQIITHAGPFSVSLIEAILDQLEPACAPEDQQRLCVLKGALMWQRTVGGMRL
;
A
#
# COMPACT_ATOMS: atom_id res chain seq x y z
N ASP A 1 -21.80 9.20 -14.02
CA ASP A 1 -20.74 8.34 -13.49
C ASP A 1 -20.67 8.53 -11.99
N GLY A 2 -20.80 7.44 -11.22
CA GLY A 2 -20.69 7.52 -9.75
C GLY A 2 -19.26 7.86 -9.35
N GLU A 3 -19.09 8.59 -8.25
CA GLU A 3 -17.76 8.86 -7.71
C GLU A 3 -17.12 7.54 -7.24
N GLN A 4 -15.87 7.30 -7.65
CA GLN A 4 -15.11 6.11 -7.31
C GLN A 4 -13.81 6.49 -6.60
N GLU A 5 -13.63 5.95 -5.41
CA GLU A 5 -12.40 6.13 -4.63
C GLU A 5 -11.54 4.88 -4.74
N VAL A 6 -10.26 5.07 -5.06
CA VAL A 6 -9.29 3.98 -5.15
C VAL A 6 -8.60 3.83 -3.81
N ILE A 7 -8.55 2.61 -3.30
CA ILE A 7 -7.96 2.28 -2.01
C ILE A 7 -6.60 1.63 -2.25
N GLY A 8 -5.59 2.12 -1.54
CA GLY A 8 -4.25 1.58 -1.58
C GLY A 8 -3.61 1.60 -0.19
N VAL A 9 -2.52 0.86 -0.07
CA VAL A 9 -1.71 0.78 1.16
C VAL A 9 -0.29 1.18 0.85
N ILE A 10 0.29 2.01 1.72
CA ILE A 10 1.73 2.31 1.66
C ILE A 10 2.46 1.05 2.09
N TYR A 11 3.22 0.43 1.19
CA TYR A 11 3.92 -0.83 1.48
C TYR A 11 5.43 -0.66 1.61
N ASN A 12 5.97 0.49 1.19
CA ASN A 12 7.34 0.87 1.43
C ASN A 12 7.51 2.40 1.53
N SER A 13 8.59 2.82 2.17
CA SER A 13 9.05 4.21 2.18
C SER A 13 10.56 4.18 2.05
N LEU A 14 11.07 4.81 0.98
CA LEU A 14 12.48 4.84 0.65
C LEU A 14 12.98 6.27 0.72
N LEU A 15 14.06 6.48 1.47
CA LEU A 15 14.81 7.73 1.41
C LEU A 15 15.72 7.67 0.18
N ALA A 16 15.47 8.54 -0.78
CA ALA A 16 16.29 8.67 -1.98
C ALA A 16 17.24 9.86 -1.81
N ASN A 17 18.54 9.57 -1.82
CA ASN A 17 19.56 10.61 -1.99
C ASN A 17 19.91 10.70 -3.48
N PRO A 18 19.50 11.77 -4.19
CA PRO A 18 19.81 11.92 -5.62
C PRO A 18 21.32 12.01 -5.88
N ASP A 19 22.10 12.42 -4.88
CA ASP A 19 23.56 12.55 -5.01
C ASP A 19 24.30 11.21 -4.97
N TYR A 20 23.64 10.09 -4.67
CA TYR A 20 24.30 8.78 -4.71
C TYR A 20 24.68 8.36 -6.15
N GLY A 21 23.95 8.82 -7.17
CA GLY A 21 24.29 8.61 -8.58
C GLY A 21 25.40 9.52 -9.12
N ASN A 22 25.86 10.48 -8.31
CA ASN A 22 26.73 11.57 -8.72
C ASN A 22 28.24 11.27 -8.59
N TYR A 23 28.62 10.06 -8.16
CA TYR A 23 30.02 9.59 -8.00
C TYR A 23 30.64 8.98 -9.27
N GLY A 24 29.93 8.97 -10.41
CA GLY A 24 30.50 8.62 -11.72
C GLY A 24 31.37 9.74 -12.31
N PRO A 25 32.24 9.46 -13.31
CA PRO A 25 33.06 10.48 -13.94
C PRO A 25 32.16 11.53 -14.61
N ARG A 26 32.14 12.75 -14.05
CA ARG A 26 31.41 13.88 -14.61
C ARG A 26 32.27 14.62 -15.61
N LEU A 27 31.62 15.19 -16.63
CA LEU A 27 32.26 16.12 -17.56
C LEU A 27 32.67 17.44 -16.87
N SER A 28 32.04 17.77 -15.75
CA SER A 28 32.30 19.01 -14.99
C SER A 28 32.65 18.70 -13.52
N PRO A 29 33.73 19.28 -12.98
CA PRO A 29 34.02 19.30 -11.54
C PRO A 29 32.88 19.93 -10.73
N ALA A 30 32.77 19.57 -9.44
CA ALA A 30 31.74 20.08 -8.54
C ALA A 30 31.69 21.62 -8.42
N ALA A 31 32.82 22.30 -8.61
CA ALA A 31 32.91 23.76 -8.58
C ALA A 31 32.21 24.44 -9.78
N ASP A 32 32.08 23.75 -10.92
CA ASP A 32 31.51 24.32 -12.15
C ASP A 32 29.99 24.07 -12.27
N LEU A 33 29.43 23.19 -11.43
CA LEU A 33 28.00 22.84 -11.43
C LEU A 33 27.10 24.01 -11.05
N SER A 34 27.53 24.90 -10.15
CA SER A 34 26.79 26.10 -9.75
C SER A 34 26.69 27.15 -10.86
N VAL A 35 27.61 27.12 -11.83
CA VAL A 35 27.62 28.02 -12.99
C VAL A 35 26.75 27.46 -14.13
N LEU A 36 26.76 26.13 -14.30
CA LEU A 36 26.07 25.44 -15.41
C LEU A 36 24.61 25.08 -15.09
N SER A 37 24.30 24.88 -13.81
CA SER A 37 22.96 24.50 -13.34
C SER A 37 22.58 25.36 -12.12
N PRO A 38 22.35 26.67 -12.29
CA PRO A 38 22.01 27.57 -11.18
C PRO A 38 20.68 27.21 -10.48
N ASP A 39 19.80 26.48 -11.17
CA ASP A 39 18.53 25.96 -10.62
C ASP A 39 18.67 24.56 -10.00
N TYR A 40 19.90 24.04 -9.83
CA TYR A 40 20.14 22.73 -9.22
C TYR A 40 19.76 22.74 -7.74
N LEU A 41 18.53 22.33 -7.45
CA LEU A 41 18.06 22.07 -6.09
C LEU A 41 18.62 20.72 -5.62
N ASN A 42 19.33 20.73 -4.49
CA ASN A 42 19.81 19.50 -3.86
C ASN A 42 18.64 18.82 -3.10
N GLU A 43 17.78 18.12 -3.84
CA GLU A 43 16.53 17.56 -3.30
C GLU A 43 16.69 16.13 -2.81
N GLN A 44 16.93 15.96 -1.51
CA GLN A 44 16.63 14.68 -0.86
C GLN A 44 15.12 14.47 -0.82
N GLY A 45 14.66 13.35 -1.38
CA GLY A 45 13.24 13.03 -1.51
C GLY A 45 12.86 11.76 -0.76
N VAL A 46 11.62 11.70 -0.26
CA VAL A 46 11.00 10.47 0.22
C VAL A 46 10.14 9.90 -0.91
N LEU A 47 10.46 8.69 -1.35
CA LEU A 47 9.60 7.94 -2.28
C LEU A 47 8.74 6.97 -1.47
N ILE A 48 7.42 7.06 -1.67
CA ILE A 48 6.46 6.10 -1.12
C ILE A 48 5.90 5.23 -2.24
N GLY A 49 5.88 3.92 -2.01
CA GLY A 49 5.18 2.97 -2.86
C GLY A 49 3.81 2.69 -2.30
N ILE A 50 2.78 2.89 -3.12
CA ILE A 50 1.40 2.57 -2.80
C ILE A 50 1.01 1.35 -3.62
N LEU A 51 0.59 0.28 -2.94
CA LEU A 51 0.00 -0.88 -3.59
C LEU A 51 -1.52 -0.72 -3.57
N LEU A 52 -2.14 -0.79 -4.75
CA LEU A 52 -3.58 -0.66 -4.87
C LEU A 52 -4.26 -1.95 -4.40
N LEU A 53 -5.20 -1.82 -3.47
CA LEU A 53 -5.96 -2.94 -2.91
C LEU A 53 -7.30 -3.11 -3.64
N GLY A 54 -7.87 -2.01 -4.14
CA GLY A 54 -9.22 -2.01 -4.67
C GLY A 54 -9.81 -0.64 -4.92
N TRP A 55 -11.12 -0.60 -5.08
CA TRP A 55 -11.89 0.65 -5.14
C TRP A 55 -13.24 0.48 -4.45
N ARG A 56 -13.87 1.60 -4.09
CA ARG A 56 -15.26 1.64 -3.65
C ARG A 56 -16.07 2.58 -4.53
N GLU A 57 -17.28 2.17 -4.86
CA GLU A 57 -18.25 2.98 -5.61
C GLU A 57 -19.16 3.70 -4.62
N LEU A 58 -19.10 5.03 -4.61
CA LEU A 58 -19.97 5.84 -3.76
C LEU A 58 -21.37 5.86 -4.36
N GLY A 59 -22.33 5.24 -3.65
CA GLY A 59 -23.74 5.28 -4.04
C GLY A 59 -24.28 6.71 -4.02
N ALA A 60 -25.23 7.01 -4.91
CA ALA A 60 -25.90 8.30 -4.92
C ALA A 60 -26.57 8.56 -3.55
N GLY A 61 -26.20 9.66 -2.89
CA GLY A 61 -26.74 10.04 -1.57
C GLY A 61 -26.11 9.34 -0.37
N GLY A 62 -24.92 8.74 -0.50
CA GLY A 62 -24.17 8.15 0.63
C GLY A 62 -24.69 6.79 1.09
N VAL A 63 -25.57 6.16 0.30
CA VAL A 63 -26.11 4.82 0.59
C VAL A 63 -25.11 3.77 0.12
N SER A 64 -24.61 3.00 1.09
CA SER A 64 -23.76 1.79 1.00
C SER A 64 -22.82 1.71 -0.21
N ALA A 65 -21.54 2.03 0.00
CA ALA A 65 -20.54 1.90 -1.04
C ALA A 65 -20.29 0.43 -1.38
N VAL A 66 -20.25 0.09 -2.67
CA VAL A 66 -19.86 -1.26 -3.13
C VAL A 66 -18.34 -1.32 -3.19
N THR A 67 -17.74 -2.28 -2.52
CA THR A 67 -16.28 -2.44 -2.42
C THR A 67 -15.79 -3.54 -3.36
N HIS A 68 -14.62 -3.32 -3.94
CA HIS A 68 -14.01 -4.26 -4.87
C HIS A 68 -12.53 -4.46 -4.54
N HIS A 69 -12.15 -5.70 -4.22
CA HIS A 69 -10.77 -6.06 -3.90
C HIS A 69 -10.07 -6.64 -5.14
N ALA A 70 -9.72 -5.76 -6.08
CA ALA A 70 -9.05 -6.13 -7.33
C ALA A 70 -8.25 -4.94 -7.87
N VAL A 71 -7.43 -5.19 -8.89
CA VAL A 71 -6.73 -4.09 -9.58
C VAL A 71 -7.77 -3.11 -10.14
N PRO A 72 -7.69 -1.81 -9.82
CA PRO A 72 -8.62 -0.81 -10.34
C PRO A 72 -8.64 -0.82 -11.87
N ARG A 73 -9.85 -0.78 -12.45
CA ARG A 73 -10.06 -0.82 -13.90
C ARG A 73 -9.84 0.52 -14.60
N ARG A 74 -9.40 1.54 -13.86
CA ARG A 74 -9.16 2.89 -14.34
C ARG A 74 -7.76 3.36 -14.01
N VAL A 75 -7.22 4.23 -14.84
CA VAL A 75 -5.99 4.96 -14.55
C VAL A 75 -6.28 6.01 -13.48
N ILE A 76 -5.40 6.11 -12.48
CA ILE A 76 -5.40 7.20 -11.50
C ILE A 76 -4.60 8.34 -12.13
N PRO A 77 -5.20 9.52 -12.37
CA PRO A 77 -4.46 10.66 -12.91
C PRO A 77 -3.32 11.08 -11.98
N VAL A 78 -2.35 11.81 -12.52
CA VAL A 78 -1.38 12.53 -11.68
C VAL A 78 -2.08 13.66 -10.93
N ASN A 79 -1.50 14.09 -9.81
CA ASN A 79 -2.02 15.19 -8.97
C ASN A 79 -3.43 14.95 -8.43
N GLN A 80 -3.76 13.71 -8.07
CA GLN A 80 -4.97 13.42 -7.30
C GLN A 80 -4.67 13.59 -5.82
N ASP A 81 -5.68 14.05 -5.09
CA ASP A 81 -5.60 14.12 -3.64
C ASP A 81 -5.57 12.71 -3.04
N ILE A 82 -4.78 12.56 -1.98
CA ILE A 82 -4.65 11.31 -1.23
C ILE A 82 -5.11 11.59 0.19
N TYR A 83 -6.07 10.81 0.64
CA TYR A 83 -6.64 10.91 1.98
C TYR A 83 -6.37 9.62 2.76
N HIS A 84 -6.14 9.77 4.06
CA HIS A 84 -6.05 8.65 4.98
C HIS A 84 -7.46 8.12 5.26
N LEU A 85 -7.68 6.82 5.05
CA LEU A 85 -8.94 6.18 5.42
C LEU A 85 -9.05 6.11 6.94
N SER A 86 -10.20 6.47 7.49
CA SER A 86 -10.47 6.24 8.91
C SER A 86 -10.54 4.74 9.24
N ASP A 87 -10.43 4.38 10.52
CA ASP A 87 -10.54 2.98 10.94
C ASP A 87 -11.91 2.37 10.58
N GLU A 88 -12.98 3.16 10.69
CA GLU A 88 -14.34 2.74 10.30
C GLU A 88 -14.44 2.48 8.80
N GLU A 89 -13.88 3.36 7.96
CA GLU A 89 -13.86 3.16 6.51
C GLU A 89 -12.97 2.01 6.09
N THR A 90 -11.86 1.81 6.80
CA THR A 90 -10.98 0.66 6.61
C THR A 90 -11.76 -0.62 6.89
N GLN A 91 -12.49 -0.71 8.00
CA GLN A 91 -13.33 -1.87 8.30
C GLN A 91 -14.42 -2.09 7.25
N LYS A 92 -15.13 -1.03 6.85
CA LYS A 92 -16.16 -1.09 5.80
C LYS A 92 -15.61 -1.57 4.46
N PHE A 93 -14.38 -1.17 4.10
CA PHE A 93 -13.75 -1.65 2.88
C PHE A 93 -13.54 -3.17 2.92
N HIS A 94 -13.11 -3.71 4.06
CA HIS A 94 -12.75 -5.11 4.23
C HIS A 94 -13.90 -6.03 4.61
N THR A 95 -15.13 -5.53 4.78
CA THR A 95 -16.29 -6.33 5.18
C THR A 95 -17.27 -6.50 4.04
N ASP A 96 -17.88 -7.68 3.94
CA ASP A 96 -18.95 -7.93 2.99
C ASP A 96 -20.34 -7.60 3.54
N ALA A 97 -21.37 -7.86 2.74
CA ALA A 97 -22.76 -7.62 3.12
C ALA A 97 -23.22 -8.44 4.35
N ASP A 98 -22.56 -9.56 4.63
CA ASP A 98 -22.82 -10.42 5.78
C ASP A 98 -21.94 -10.04 7.00
N GLY A 99 -21.07 -9.04 6.85
CA GLY A 99 -20.17 -8.55 7.90
C GLY A 99 -18.88 -9.35 8.03
N HIS A 100 -18.60 -10.27 7.10
CA HIS A 100 -17.38 -11.07 7.13
C HIS A 100 -16.19 -10.36 6.51
N VAL A 101 -15.02 -10.55 7.10
CA VAL A 101 -13.77 -9.99 6.59
C VAL A 101 -13.33 -10.68 5.31
N GLN A 102 -12.99 -9.88 4.29
CA GLN A 102 -12.53 -10.33 2.99
C GLN A 102 -11.19 -9.68 2.61
N LEU A 103 -10.29 -10.46 2.03
CA LEU A 103 -8.94 -10.02 1.64
C LEU A 103 -8.58 -10.53 0.24
N HIS A 104 -9.46 -10.35 -0.75
CA HIS A 104 -9.23 -10.91 -2.10
C HIS A 104 -7.96 -10.38 -2.80
N TYR A 105 -7.42 -9.24 -2.35
CA TYR A 105 -6.14 -8.70 -2.84
C TYR A 105 -4.90 -9.41 -2.26
N TYR A 106 -5.06 -10.41 -1.37
CA TYR A 106 -3.96 -11.12 -0.70
C TYR A 106 -2.87 -11.59 -1.67
N SER A 107 -3.25 -12.21 -2.79
CA SER A 107 -2.31 -12.70 -3.80
C SER A 107 -1.51 -11.57 -4.46
N GLN A 108 -2.10 -10.38 -4.59
CA GLN A 108 -1.44 -9.20 -5.14
C GLN A 108 -0.39 -8.68 -4.16
N ILE A 109 -0.69 -8.65 -2.86
CA ILE A 109 0.31 -8.27 -1.84
C ILE A 109 1.49 -9.23 -1.86
N ILE A 110 1.24 -10.54 -1.82
CA ILE A 110 2.30 -11.56 -1.85
C ILE A 110 3.19 -11.41 -3.09
N THR A 111 2.61 -11.04 -4.24
CA THR A 111 3.35 -10.92 -5.50
C THR A 111 4.13 -9.61 -5.61
N HIS A 112 3.55 -8.48 -5.16
CA HIS A 112 4.07 -7.14 -5.49
C HIS A 112 4.72 -6.39 -4.33
N ALA A 113 4.38 -6.70 -3.08
CA ALA A 113 5.02 -6.06 -1.92
C ALA A 113 6.43 -6.60 -1.64
N GLY A 114 6.85 -7.65 -2.36
CA GLY A 114 8.20 -8.20 -2.28
C GLY A 114 8.56 -8.64 -0.86
N PRO A 115 9.72 -8.21 -0.31
CA PRO A 115 10.15 -8.55 1.04
C PRO A 115 9.18 -8.12 2.15
N PHE A 116 8.33 -7.13 1.90
CA PHE A 116 7.40 -6.59 2.89
C PHE A 116 6.05 -7.31 2.89
N SER A 117 5.81 -8.26 1.99
CA SER A 117 4.49 -8.85 1.79
C SER A 117 3.87 -9.47 3.05
N VAL A 118 4.59 -10.34 3.75
CA VAL A 118 4.08 -10.99 4.97
C VAL A 118 3.82 -9.95 6.07
N SER A 119 4.78 -9.05 6.32
CA SER A 119 4.64 -8.01 7.36
C SER A 119 3.53 -7.01 7.04
N LEU A 120 3.29 -6.71 5.76
CA LEU A 120 2.19 -5.86 5.34
C LEU A 120 0.84 -6.53 5.60
N ILE A 121 0.71 -7.82 5.30
CA ILE A 121 -0.52 -8.56 5.58
C ILE A 121 -0.72 -8.64 7.10
N GLU A 122 0.30 -8.97 7.88
CA GLU A 122 0.24 -8.96 9.34
C GLU A 122 -0.27 -7.61 9.88
N ALA A 123 0.29 -6.49 9.41
CA ALA A 123 -0.13 -5.16 9.82
C ALA A 123 -1.61 -4.86 9.48
N ILE A 124 -2.06 -5.25 8.29
CA ILE A 124 -3.48 -5.11 7.91
C ILE A 124 -4.36 -5.96 8.83
N LEU A 125 -3.97 -7.21 9.10
CA LEU A 125 -4.72 -8.10 9.97
C LEU A 125 -4.78 -7.60 11.41
N ASP A 126 -3.69 -7.04 11.93
CA ASP A 126 -3.63 -6.39 13.24
C ASP A 126 -4.56 -5.17 13.32
N GLN A 127 -4.69 -4.40 12.24
CA GLN A 127 -5.61 -3.26 12.19
C GLN A 127 -7.09 -3.69 12.16
N LEU A 128 -7.40 -4.83 11.53
CA LEU A 128 -8.78 -5.31 11.38
C LEU A 128 -9.29 -6.10 12.59
N GLU A 129 -8.44 -6.90 13.23
CA GLU A 129 -8.81 -7.84 14.30
C GLU A 129 -9.67 -7.24 15.44
N PRO A 130 -9.41 -6.02 15.96
CA PRO A 130 -10.16 -5.46 17.08
C PRO A 130 -11.65 -5.25 16.80
N ALA A 131 -12.03 -5.06 15.53
CA ALA A 131 -13.40 -4.79 15.12
C ALA A 131 -14.12 -5.99 14.49
N CYS A 132 -13.42 -7.12 14.35
CA CYS A 132 -13.98 -8.33 13.75
C CYS A 132 -14.94 -9.04 14.71
N ALA A 133 -15.93 -9.72 14.15
CA ALA A 133 -16.72 -10.70 14.90
C ALA A 133 -15.82 -11.84 15.43
N PRO A 134 -16.17 -12.51 16.54
CA PRO A 134 -15.34 -13.55 17.15
C PRO A 134 -14.98 -14.69 16.19
N GLU A 135 -15.88 -15.06 15.28
CA GLU A 135 -15.63 -16.08 14.26
C GLU A 135 -14.54 -15.65 13.28
N ASP A 136 -14.56 -14.40 12.85
CA ASP A 136 -13.55 -13.86 11.94
C ASP A 136 -12.23 -13.63 12.66
N GLN A 137 -12.22 -13.24 13.94
CA GLN A 137 -10.99 -13.20 14.74
C GLN A 137 -10.30 -14.56 14.75
N GLN A 138 -11.05 -15.66 14.91
CA GLN A 138 -10.47 -17.00 14.88
C GLN A 138 -9.92 -17.36 13.49
N ARG A 139 -10.63 -17.01 12.41
CA ARG A 139 -10.13 -17.20 11.02
C ARG A 139 -8.86 -16.39 10.76
N LEU A 140 -8.83 -15.13 11.17
CA LEU A 140 -7.68 -14.24 11.04
C LEU A 140 -6.49 -14.75 11.85
N CYS A 141 -6.71 -15.27 13.06
CA CYS A 141 -5.68 -15.87 13.89
C CYS A 141 -5.02 -17.09 13.20
N VAL A 142 -5.83 -17.95 12.56
CA VAL A 142 -5.30 -19.08 11.77
C VAL A 142 -4.47 -18.57 10.57
N LEU A 143 -4.95 -17.53 9.88
CA LEU A 143 -4.22 -16.93 8.76
C LEU A 143 -2.88 -16.32 9.21
N LYS A 144 -2.86 -15.56 10.32
CA LYS A 144 -1.63 -15.05 10.95
C LYS A 144 -0.67 -16.18 11.29
N GLY A 145 -1.18 -17.28 11.88
CA GLY A 145 -0.40 -18.48 12.17
C GLY A 145 0.28 -19.06 10.93
N ALA A 146 -0.47 -19.21 9.83
CA ALA A 146 0.07 -19.71 8.56
C ALA A 146 1.14 -18.78 7.96
N LEU A 147 0.93 -17.46 8.03
CA LEU A 147 1.88 -16.44 7.56
C LEU A 147 3.19 -16.46 8.35
N MET A 148 3.12 -16.54 9.69
CA MET A 148 4.30 -16.66 10.55
C MET A 148 5.11 -17.93 10.24
N TRP A 149 4.41 -19.05 10.00
CA TRP A 149 5.06 -20.30 9.56
C TRP A 149 5.74 -20.14 8.20
N GLN A 150 5.10 -19.50 7.23
CA GLN A 150 5.68 -19.24 5.92
C GLN A 150 6.94 -18.37 6.02
N ARG A 151 6.95 -17.36 6.90
CA ARG A 151 8.14 -16.53 7.17
C ARG A 151 9.26 -17.34 7.80
N THR A 152 8.94 -18.15 8.81
CA THR A 152 9.91 -18.95 9.58
C THR A 152 10.54 -20.05 8.74
N VAL A 153 9.75 -20.77 7.93
CA VAL A 153 10.24 -21.89 7.10
C VAL A 153 10.75 -21.43 5.74
N GLY A 154 10.16 -20.38 5.16
CA GLY A 154 10.66 -19.76 3.92
C GLY A 154 12.03 -19.11 4.10
N GLY A 155 12.31 -18.54 5.28
CA GLY A 155 13.63 -18.02 5.63
C GLY A 155 14.70 -19.09 5.89
N MET A 156 14.31 -20.36 6.10
CA MET A 156 15.23 -21.50 6.27
C MET A 156 15.65 -22.15 4.94
N ARG A 157 15.16 -21.65 3.79
CA ARG A 157 15.65 -22.02 2.45
C ARG A 157 16.62 -20.96 1.93
N LEU A 158 17.82 -20.93 2.49
CA LEU A 158 19.02 -20.32 1.91
C LEU A 158 20.21 -21.24 2.17
#